data_AF-A0A7X9KHG5-F1
#
_entry.id   AF-A0A7X9KHG5-F1
#
_cell.length_a   1.000
_cell.length_b   1.000
_cell.length_c   1.000
_cell.angle_alpha   90.00
_cell.angle_beta   90.00
_cell.angle_gamma   90.00
#
_symmetry.space_group_name_H-M   'P 1'
#
loop_
_entity.id
_entity.type
_entity.pdbx_description
1 polymer ?
#
loop_
_entity_poly.entity_id
_entity_poly.type
_entity_poly.pdbx_seq_one_letter_code
_entity_poly.pdbx_strand_id
1 'polypeptide(L)' 'QRTMFVNIQHPGESTTYWNGLNGGAPTTANPTTVSTWPYHEGRRPRPATVVIRKLDGGKIGS' A
#
# COMPACT_ATOMS: atom_id res chain seq x y z
N GLN A 1 -9.44 -20.73 -10.76
CA GLN A 1 -8.60 -19.59 -10.33
C GLN A 1 -9.14 -19.05 -9.00
N ARG A 2 -8.70 -19.60 -7.85
CA ARG A 2 -9.23 -19.24 -6.51
C ARG A 2 -8.31 -18.32 -5.69
N THR A 3 -7.09 -18.14 -6.18
CA THR A 3 -6.06 -17.30 -5.57
C THR A 3 -5.48 -16.40 -6.65
N MET A 4 -5.31 -15.12 -6.34
CA MET A 4 -4.61 -14.17 -7.19
C MET A 4 -3.50 -13.50 -6.37
N PHE A 5 -2.30 -13.42 -6.94
CA PHE A 5 -1.17 -12.73 -6.33
C PHE A 5 -1.03 -11.36 -6.98
N VAL A 6 -0.94 -10.31 -6.18
CA VAL A 6 -0.84 -8.93 -6.66
C VAL A 6 0.31 -8.22 -5.98
N ASN A 7 1.12 -7.50 -6.74
CA ASN A 7 2.17 -6.66 -6.19
C ASN A 7 1.62 -5.28 -5.87
N ILE A 8 1.87 -4.83 -4.65
CA ILE A 8 1.69 -3.44 -4.23
C ILE A 8 3.06 -2.78 -4.33
N GLN A 9 3.21 -1.88 -5.30
CA GLN A 9 4.42 -1.11 -5.50
C GLN A 9 4.30 0.26 -4.83
N HIS A 10 5.45 0.81 -4.42
CA HIS A 10 5.63 2.20 -3.97
C HIS A 10 4.57 2.71 -2.96
N PRO A 11 4.22 1.94 -1.90
CA PRO A 11 3.40 2.49 -0.83
C PRO A 11 4.18 3.59 -0.11
N GLY A 12 3.57 4.77 0.03
CA GLY A 12 4.25 5.93 0.60
C GLY A 12 5.19 6.64 -0.38
N GLU A 13 4.89 6.61 -1.68
CA GLU A 13 5.63 7.43 -2.67
C GLU A 13 5.36 8.92 -2.50
N SER A 14 6.42 9.71 -2.71
CA SER A 14 6.31 11.16 -2.86
C SER A 14 5.85 11.49 -4.28
N THR A 15 4.54 11.73 -4.45
CA THR A 15 3.95 12.13 -5.75
C THR A 15 3.69 13.64 -5.81
N THR A 16 3.47 14.17 -7.01
CA THR A 16 3.10 15.58 -7.22
C THR A 16 1.85 15.99 -6.46
N TYR A 17 0.90 15.06 -6.28
CA TYR A 17 -0.30 15.26 -5.48
C TYR A 17 0.03 15.59 -4.02
N TRP A 18 0.89 14.79 -3.37
CA TRP A 18 1.23 14.99 -1.96
C TRP A 18 2.10 16.24 -1.73
N ASN A 19 2.92 16.61 -2.70
CA ASN A 19 3.74 17.82 -2.64
C ASN A 19 2.92 19.12 -2.57
N GLY A 20 1.66 19.09 -3.03
CA GLY A 20 0.76 20.26 -3.06
C GLY A 20 -0.18 20.40 -1.85
N LEU A 21 -0.18 19.44 -0.91
CA LEU A 21 -1.09 19.42 0.24
C LEU A 21 -0.41 19.91 1.53
N ASN A 22 -1.19 20.58 2.40
CA ASN A 22 -0.76 20.87 3.77
C ASN A 22 -0.57 19.55 4.54
N GLY A 23 0.65 19.30 5.03
CA GLY A 23 1.07 18.01 5.60
C GLY A 23 2.16 17.31 4.76
N GLY A 24 2.25 17.65 3.47
CA GLY A 24 3.39 17.36 2.60
C GLY A 24 3.59 15.90 2.19
N ALA A 25 4.58 15.70 1.32
CA ALA A 25 5.03 14.38 0.89
C ALA A 25 5.80 13.62 1.99
N PRO A 26 5.83 12.28 1.91
CA PRO A 26 6.70 11.48 2.76
C PRO A 26 8.16 11.85 2.53
N THR A 27 8.92 11.94 3.62
CA THR A 27 10.36 12.20 3.59
C THR A 27 11.13 11.04 4.21
N THR A 28 12.47 11.07 4.14
CA THR A 28 13.27 10.10 4.88
C THR A 28 13.11 10.24 6.40
N ALA A 29 12.93 11.46 6.90
CA ALA A 29 12.70 11.75 8.32
C ALA A 29 11.28 11.36 8.78
N ASN A 30 10.26 11.64 7.96
CA ASN A 30 8.87 11.32 8.22
C ASN A 30 8.33 10.41 7.09
N PRO A 31 8.67 9.11 7.09
CA PRO A 31 8.33 8.23 5.99
C PRO A 31 6.89 7.74 6.00
N THR A 32 6.16 8.01 7.08
CA THR A 32 4.82 7.48 7.33
C THR A 32 3.73 8.51 7.08
N THR A 33 4.09 9.71 6.61
CA THR A 33 3.17 10.85 6.40
C THR A 33 1.92 10.46 5.61
N VAL A 34 2.07 9.59 4.60
CA VAL A 34 0.96 9.24 3.69
C VAL A 34 0.63 7.74 3.65
N SER A 35 1.49 6.87 4.20
CA SER A 35 1.21 5.43 4.29
C SER A 35 2.07 4.76 5.35
N THR A 36 1.50 3.74 5.99
CA THR A 36 2.22 2.80 6.87
C THR A 36 2.09 1.36 6.36
N TRP A 37 1.60 1.16 5.14
CA TRP A 37 1.33 -0.17 4.59
C TRP A 37 2.60 -1.04 4.52
N PRO A 38 2.55 -2.33 4.89
CA PRO A 38 1.38 -3.08 5.39
C PRO A 38 1.22 -3.05 6.91
N TYR A 39 2.00 -2.25 7.62
CA TYR A 39 2.26 -2.46 9.04
C TYR A 39 1.32 -1.78 10.02
N HIS A 40 0.39 -0.91 9.59
CA HIS A 40 -0.59 -0.16 10.41
C HIS A 40 0.00 0.73 11.55
N GLU A 41 1.04 0.31 12.27
CA GLU A 41 1.65 0.88 13.48
C GLU A 41 2.75 1.92 13.21
N GLY A 42 2.57 2.83 12.25
CA GLY A 42 3.52 3.94 12.07
C GLY A 42 4.93 3.53 11.60
N ARG A 43 5.10 2.31 11.08
CA ARG A 43 6.38 1.84 10.51
C ARG A 43 6.52 2.29 9.06
N ARG A 44 7.77 2.46 8.61
CA ARG A 44 8.09 2.80 7.22
C ARG A 44 7.38 1.84 6.25
N PRO A 45 6.63 2.35 5.26
CA PRO A 45 5.89 1.50 4.34
C PRO A 45 6.82 0.64 3.46
N ARG A 46 6.34 -0.55 3.06
CA ARG A 46 7.10 -1.51 2.25
C ARG A 46 6.25 -2.10 1.13
N PRO A 47 6.81 -2.29 -0.09
CA PRO A 47 6.13 -3.03 -1.13
C PRO A 47 5.91 -4.49 -0.68
N ALA A 48 4.84 -5.09 -1.17
CA ALA A 48 4.45 -6.45 -0.78
C ALA A 48 3.72 -7.15 -1.92
N THR A 49 3.85 -8.47 -1.99
CA THR A 49 2.94 -9.33 -2.75
C THR A 49 1.79 -9.74 -1.82
N VAL A 50 0.57 -9.38 -2.17
CA VAL A 50 -0.63 -9.79 -1.44
C VAL A 50 -1.28 -10.99 -2.11
N VAL A 51 -1.97 -11.79 -1.30
CA VAL A 51 -2.73 -12.96 -1.73
C VAL A 51 -4.22 -12.62 -1.62
N ILE A 52 -4.91 -12.57 -2.75
CA ILE A 52 -6.34 -12.28 -2.82
C ILE A 52 -7.11 -13.59 -3.00
N ARG A 53 -8.11 -13.81 -2.14
CA ARG A 53 -9.03 -14.96 -2.14
C ARG A 53 -10.45 -14.48 -1.88
N LYS A 54 -11.46 -15.14 -2.45
CA LYS A 54 -12.86 -14.94 -2.04
C LYS A 54 -13.12 -15.66 -0.73
N LEU A 55 -13.93 -15.07 0.15
CA LEU A 55 -14.30 -15.68 1.43
C LEU A 55 -15.06 -17.01 1.24
N ASP A 56 -15.82 -17.11 0.15
CA ASP A 56 -16.57 -18.31 -0.24
C ASP A 56 -15.71 -19.36 -0.97
N GLY A 57 -14.41 -19.11 -1.19
CA GLY A 57 -13.52 -19.99 -1.95
C GLY A 57 -13.84 -20.09 -3.45
N GLY A 58 -14.73 -19.25 -3.96
CA GLY A 58 -15.12 -19.18 -5.36
C GLY A 58 -14.00 -18.72 -6.30
N LYS A 59 -14.27 -18.76 -7.60
CA LYS A 59 -13.33 -18.27 -8.62
C LYS A 59 -13.19 -16.74 -8.50
N ILE A 60 -11.97 -16.23 -8.58
CA ILE A 60 -11.68 -14.80 -8.59
C ILE A 60 -12.22 -14.18 -9.89
N GLY A 61 -12.91 -13.04 -9.78
CA GLY A 61 -13.44 -12.29 -10.93
C GLY A 61 -14.71 -12.87 -11.57
N SER A 62 -15.35 -13.85 -10.93
CA SER A 62 -16.70 -14.33 -11.28
C SER A 62 -17.76 -13.75 -10.35
#